data_AF-A0A067C124-F1
#
_entry.id   AF-A0A067C124-F1
#
_cell.length_a   1.000
_cell.length_b   1.000
_cell.length_c   1.000
_cell.angle_alpha   90.00
_cell.angle_beta   90.00
_cell.angle_gamma   90.00
#
_symmetry.space_group_name_H-M   'P 1'
#
loop_
_entity.id
_entity.type
_entity.pdbx_description
1 polymer ?
#
loop_
_entity_poly.entity_id
_entity_poly.type
_entity_poly.pdbx_seq_one_letter_code
_entity_poly.pdbx_strand_id
1 'polypeptide(L)'
;MVAIIRKPAPAFTAPAVVNGEFEDVSLSDFKGKYVVLFFYPLDFTFVCPTEIIAFSDRVKEFEALNTVVLAASCDSKFSHLAWINQPRNQGGLGHMAIPVISDVTKKIARDYGVLIEDGEDEGVPFRGLFIIDDKGTLRQITINDLPVGRNVDEILRLVQAFQYTDEHGEVCPAGWTPGADTMVANPKDSKAYFEEADKKRKAH
;
A
#
# COMPACT_ATOMS: atom_id res chain seq x y z
N MET A 1 -13.75 0.75 13.85
CA MET A 1 -12.51 0.62 14.68
C MET A 1 -11.37 0.98 13.75
N VAL A 2 -10.49 1.90 14.14
CA VAL A 2 -9.39 2.35 13.27
C VAL A 2 -8.38 1.22 13.05
N ALA A 3 -7.73 1.20 11.89
CA ALA A 3 -6.65 0.28 11.55
C ALA A 3 -5.47 0.39 12.54
N ILE A 4 -5.02 -0.74 13.09
CA ILE A 4 -3.93 -0.81 14.09
C ILE A 4 -2.93 -1.89 13.67
N ILE A 5 -1.64 -1.55 13.66
CA ILE A 5 -0.55 -2.49 13.37
C ILE A 5 -0.60 -3.69 14.34
N ARG A 6 -0.35 -4.90 13.83
CA ARG A 6 -0.47 -6.21 14.50
C ARG A 6 -1.90 -6.63 14.85
N LYS A 7 -2.92 -5.92 14.38
CA LYS A 7 -4.32 -6.37 14.44
C LYS A 7 -4.78 -6.79 13.04
N PRO A 8 -5.86 -7.60 12.95
CA PRO A 8 -6.51 -7.83 11.67
C PRO A 8 -6.87 -6.50 11.00
N ALA A 9 -6.58 -6.38 9.71
CA ALA A 9 -6.98 -5.20 8.95
C ALA A 9 -8.52 -5.10 8.90
N PRO A 10 -9.10 -3.88 8.96
CA PRO A 10 -10.55 -3.72 8.89
C PRO A 10 -11.13 -4.37 7.61
N ALA A 11 -12.12 -5.24 7.80
CA ALA A 11 -12.77 -5.93 6.69
C ALA A 11 -13.63 -4.98 5.87
N PHE A 12 -13.65 -5.19 4.55
CA PHE A 12 -14.53 -4.51 3.63
C PHE A 12 -14.95 -5.43 2.49
N THR A 13 -16.11 -5.11 1.91
CA THR A 13 -16.57 -5.53 0.60
C THR A 13 -17.12 -4.27 -0.07
N ALA A 14 -16.63 -3.93 -1.26
CA ALA A 14 -17.05 -2.73 -1.96
C ALA A 14 -16.94 -2.90 -3.47
N PRO A 15 -17.76 -2.14 -4.23
CA PRO A 15 -17.64 -2.14 -5.67
C PRO A 15 -16.30 -1.53 -6.10
N ALA A 16 -15.71 -2.08 -7.14
CA ALA A 16 -14.48 -1.63 -7.75
C ALA A 16 -14.60 -1.64 -9.28
N VAL A 17 -13.68 -0.94 -9.94
CA VAL A 17 -13.39 -1.15 -11.35
C VAL A 17 -12.22 -2.12 -11.46
N VAL A 18 -12.45 -3.28 -12.08
CA VAL A 18 -11.45 -4.34 -12.30
C VAL A 18 -11.41 -4.62 -13.79
N ASN A 19 -10.26 -4.41 -14.44
CA ASN A 19 -10.10 -4.60 -15.89
C ASN A 19 -11.17 -3.87 -16.75
N GLY A 20 -11.69 -2.74 -16.27
CA GLY A 20 -12.73 -1.96 -16.96
C GLY A 20 -14.17 -2.40 -16.69
N GLU A 21 -14.38 -3.43 -15.87
CA GLU A 21 -15.70 -3.93 -15.47
C GLU A 21 -15.99 -3.60 -14.00
N PHE A 22 -17.28 -3.63 -13.63
CA PHE A 22 -17.70 -3.44 -12.24
C PHE A 22 -17.78 -4.79 -11.52
N GLU A 23 -17.01 -4.93 -10.46
CA GLU A 23 -16.98 -6.12 -9.61
C GLU A 23 -17.02 -5.71 -8.13
N ASP A 24 -17.51 -6.59 -7.25
CA ASP A 24 -17.35 -6.40 -5.82
C ASP A 24 -16.05 -7.07 -5.36
N VAL A 25 -15.21 -6.32 -4.65
CA VAL A 25 -13.94 -6.78 -4.10
C VAL A 25 -14.02 -6.80 -2.58
N SER A 26 -13.64 -7.93 -1.98
CA SER A 26 -13.53 -8.08 -0.53
C SER A 26 -12.08 -8.31 -0.12
N LEU A 27 -11.68 -7.77 1.04
CA LEU A 27 -10.34 -8.03 1.57
C LEU A 27 -10.08 -9.55 1.78
N SER A 28 -11.13 -10.31 2.11
CA SER A 28 -11.07 -11.76 2.29
C SER A 28 -10.69 -12.54 1.04
N ASP A 29 -10.88 -11.97 -0.14
CA ASP A 29 -10.60 -12.62 -1.43
C ASP A 29 -9.09 -12.82 -1.64
N PHE A 30 -8.27 -12.08 -0.88
CA PHE A 30 -6.81 -12.08 -0.96
C PHE A 30 -6.14 -12.84 0.18
N LYS A 31 -6.88 -13.67 0.93
CA LYS A 31 -6.29 -14.53 1.97
C LYS A 31 -5.19 -15.41 1.37
N GLY A 32 -4.03 -15.49 2.05
CA GLY A 32 -2.84 -16.18 1.54
C GLY A 32 -1.96 -15.34 0.62
N LYS A 33 -2.30 -14.06 0.39
CA LYS A 33 -1.47 -13.09 -0.33
C LYS A 33 -1.24 -11.86 0.55
N TYR A 34 -0.12 -11.19 0.34
CA TYR A 34 0.04 -9.85 0.88
C TYR A 34 -0.87 -8.88 0.11
N VAL A 35 -1.31 -7.82 0.78
CA VAL A 35 -2.13 -6.76 0.17
C VAL A 35 -1.51 -5.41 0.47
N VAL A 36 -1.28 -4.63 -0.58
CA VAL A 36 -1.00 -3.19 -0.53
C VAL A 36 -2.31 -2.49 -0.85
N LEU A 37 -2.99 -1.96 0.17
CA LEU A 37 -4.17 -1.13 0.01
C LEU A 37 -3.76 0.33 0.16
N PHE A 38 -4.05 1.16 -0.82
CA PHE A 38 -3.73 2.58 -0.74
C PHE A 38 -4.91 3.47 -1.12
N PHE A 39 -5.13 4.49 -0.31
CA PHE A 39 -6.14 5.52 -0.53
C PHE A 39 -5.54 6.71 -1.27
N TYR A 40 -6.34 7.34 -2.11
CA TYR A 40 -6.01 8.63 -2.72
C TYR A 40 -7.19 9.60 -2.57
N PRO A 41 -6.94 10.91 -2.50
CA PRO A 41 -7.97 11.91 -2.25
C PRO A 41 -9.18 11.85 -3.20
N LEU A 42 -8.96 12.18 -4.47
CA LEU A 42 -10.04 12.40 -5.44
C LEU A 42 -9.59 12.01 -6.85
N ASP A 43 -10.52 11.46 -7.62
CA ASP A 43 -10.42 11.32 -9.07
C ASP A 43 -10.21 12.69 -9.75
N PHE A 44 -9.59 12.68 -10.94
CA PHE A 44 -9.38 13.88 -11.78
C PHE A 44 -8.58 15.02 -11.12
N THR A 45 -7.73 14.71 -10.14
CA THR A 45 -6.80 15.67 -9.50
C THR A 45 -5.34 15.45 -9.94
N PHE A 46 -4.38 16.10 -9.28
CA PHE A 46 -3.02 16.26 -9.82
C PHE A 46 -2.04 15.14 -9.44
N VAL A 47 -1.88 14.86 -8.14
CA VAL A 47 -0.91 13.87 -7.65
C VAL A 47 -1.48 12.44 -7.72
N CYS A 48 -2.79 12.28 -7.52
CA CYS A 48 -3.45 10.98 -7.52
C CYS A 48 -3.17 10.13 -8.79
N PRO A 49 -3.28 10.67 -10.03
CA PRO A 49 -3.03 9.85 -11.22
C PRO A 49 -1.59 9.36 -11.29
N THR A 50 -0.61 10.14 -10.82
CA THR A 50 0.80 9.74 -10.89
C THR A 50 1.08 8.54 -9.97
N GLU A 51 0.46 8.50 -8.79
CA GLU A 51 0.60 7.36 -7.86
C GLU A 51 -0.08 6.09 -8.40
N ILE A 52 -1.34 6.21 -8.83
CA ILE A 52 -2.12 5.06 -9.30
C ILE A 52 -1.46 4.44 -10.54
N ILE A 53 -1.00 5.29 -11.48
CA ILE A 53 -0.26 4.85 -12.66
C ILE A 53 1.05 4.16 -12.25
N ALA A 54 1.83 4.74 -11.33
CA ALA A 54 3.11 4.16 -10.91
C ALA A 54 2.94 2.76 -10.27
N PHE A 55 1.90 2.56 -9.46
CA PHE A 55 1.57 1.23 -8.94
C PHE A 55 1.09 0.28 -10.03
N SER A 56 0.20 0.73 -10.92
CA SER A 56 -0.32 -0.09 -12.01
C SER A 56 0.77 -0.54 -12.98
N ASP A 57 1.69 0.34 -13.37
CA ASP A 57 2.77 0.03 -14.32
C ASP A 57 3.77 -0.97 -13.72
N ARG A 58 3.91 -0.97 -12.39
CA ARG A 58 4.84 -1.84 -11.63
C ARG A 58 4.15 -3.02 -10.94
N VAL A 59 2.86 -3.27 -11.21
CA VAL A 59 2.08 -4.30 -10.49
C VAL A 59 2.72 -5.68 -10.55
N LYS A 60 3.41 -6.01 -11.65
CA LYS A 60 4.11 -7.29 -11.84
C LYS A 60 5.21 -7.54 -10.82
N GLU A 61 5.85 -6.49 -10.30
CA GLU A 61 6.85 -6.62 -9.22
C GLU A 61 6.18 -7.07 -7.91
N PHE A 62 4.96 -6.61 -7.64
CA PHE A 62 4.17 -7.06 -6.49
C PHE A 62 3.61 -8.47 -6.69
N GLU A 63 3.13 -8.80 -7.90
CA GLU A 63 2.63 -10.14 -8.24
C GLU A 63 3.72 -11.20 -8.06
N ALA A 64 4.96 -10.91 -8.47
CA ALA A 64 6.12 -11.78 -8.27
C ALA A 64 6.42 -12.06 -6.78
N LEU A 65 5.98 -11.16 -5.89
CA LEU A 65 6.07 -11.28 -4.44
C LEU A 65 4.76 -11.81 -3.83
N ASN A 66 3.88 -12.47 -4.60
CA ASN A 66 2.56 -12.93 -4.12
C ASN A 66 1.77 -11.82 -3.38
N THR A 67 1.82 -10.59 -3.92
CA THR A 67 1.23 -9.38 -3.34
C THR A 67 0.22 -8.76 -4.31
N VAL A 68 -0.95 -8.40 -3.81
CA VAL A 68 -2.00 -7.70 -4.55
C VAL A 68 -1.96 -6.21 -4.22
N VAL A 69 -2.17 -5.36 -5.21
CA VAL A 69 -2.24 -3.90 -5.04
C VAL A 69 -3.66 -3.43 -5.30
N LEU A 70 -4.23 -2.64 -4.39
CA LEU A 70 -5.57 -2.09 -4.45
C LEU A 70 -5.52 -0.57 -4.26
N ALA A 71 -6.09 0.18 -5.20
CA ALA A 71 -6.34 1.61 -5.04
C ALA A 71 -7.74 1.84 -4.47
N ALA A 72 -7.95 2.88 -3.68
CA ALA A 72 -9.27 3.25 -3.18
C ALA A 72 -9.44 4.77 -3.05
N SER A 73 -10.64 5.28 -3.33
CA SER A 73 -11.05 6.63 -2.90
C SER A 73 -12.53 6.66 -2.52
N CYS A 74 -12.99 7.83 -2.10
CA CYS A 74 -14.40 8.06 -1.79
C CYS A 74 -15.28 8.37 -3.01
N ASP A 75 -14.70 8.30 -4.23
CA ASP A 75 -15.42 8.52 -5.49
C ASP A 75 -16.27 7.30 -5.87
N SER A 76 -17.19 7.50 -6.82
CA SER A 76 -18.03 6.41 -7.33
C SER A 76 -17.29 5.54 -8.34
N LYS A 77 -17.66 4.25 -8.43
CA LYS A 77 -17.16 3.34 -9.48
C LYS A 77 -17.36 3.88 -10.91
N PHE A 78 -18.39 4.69 -11.13
CA PHE A 78 -18.62 5.35 -12.42
C PHE A 78 -17.59 6.44 -12.72
N SER A 79 -17.19 7.20 -11.70
CA SER A 79 -16.11 8.18 -11.79
C SER A 79 -14.79 7.49 -12.12
N HIS A 80 -14.47 6.41 -11.40
CA HIS A 80 -13.28 5.61 -11.65
C HIS A 80 -13.23 5.09 -13.10
N LEU A 81 -14.34 4.53 -13.60
CA LEU A 81 -14.40 4.01 -14.98
C LEU A 81 -14.22 5.14 -16.00
N ALA A 82 -14.83 6.30 -15.78
CA ALA A 82 -14.63 7.47 -16.64
C ALA A 82 -13.16 7.91 -16.65
N TRP A 83 -12.50 7.91 -15.48
CA TRP A 83 -11.11 8.34 -15.35
C TRP A 83 -10.11 7.34 -15.95
N ILE A 84 -10.40 6.04 -15.84
CA ILE A 84 -9.68 4.94 -16.50
C ILE A 84 -9.79 5.06 -18.03
N ASN A 85 -10.96 5.41 -18.54
CA ASN A 85 -11.18 5.61 -19.97
C ASN A 85 -10.54 6.89 -20.52
N GLN A 86 -10.16 7.83 -19.66
CA GLN A 86 -9.47 9.05 -20.07
C GLN A 86 -7.98 8.78 -20.34
N PRO A 87 -7.41 9.27 -21.46
CA PRO A 87 -6.00 9.11 -21.76
C PRO A 87 -5.06 9.77 -20.73
N ARG A 88 -3.91 9.13 -20.46
CA ARG A 88 -2.89 9.65 -19.52
C ARG A 88 -2.37 11.05 -19.88
N ASN A 89 -2.21 11.35 -21.16
CA ASN A 89 -1.78 12.67 -21.63
C ASN A 89 -2.82 13.78 -21.43
N GLN A 90 -4.03 13.44 -20.98
CA GLN A 90 -5.08 14.37 -20.59
C GLN A 90 -5.35 14.31 -19.07
N GLY A 91 -4.45 13.71 -18.28
CA GLY A 91 -4.64 13.56 -16.83
C GLY A 91 -5.55 12.40 -16.42
N GLY A 92 -5.90 11.51 -17.35
CA GLY A 92 -6.58 10.25 -17.04
C GLY A 92 -5.62 9.17 -16.56
N LEU A 93 -6.18 8.00 -16.20
CA LEU A 93 -5.36 6.85 -15.79
C LEU A 93 -4.94 5.96 -16.97
N GLY A 94 -5.76 5.91 -18.04
CA GLY A 94 -5.63 4.90 -19.07
C GLY A 94 -5.87 3.48 -18.54
N HIS A 95 -5.42 2.46 -19.27
CA HIS A 95 -5.54 1.07 -18.82
C HIS A 95 -4.90 0.86 -17.44
N MET A 96 -5.70 0.33 -16.50
CA MET A 96 -5.28 -0.01 -15.14
C MET A 96 -5.24 -1.53 -14.95
N ALA A 97 -4.13 -2.00 -14.40
CA ALA A 97 -3.88 -3.41 -14.07
C ALA A 97 -4.16 -3.72 -12.58
N ILE A 98 -4.60 -2.73 -11.80
CA ILE A 98 -4.97 -2.87 -10.39
C ILE A 98 -6.46 -2.52 -10.20
N PRO A 99 -7.17 -3.18 -9.27
CA PRO A 99 -8.51 -2.76 -8.86
C PRO A 99 -8.53 -1.34 -8.29
N VAL A 100 -9.55 -0.57 -8.67
CA VAL A 100 -9.85 0.75 -8.09
C VAL A 100 -11.18 0.69 -7.35
N ILE A 101 -11.11 0.67 -6.02
CA ILE A 101 -12.23 0.48 -5.09
C ILE A 101 -12.94 1.81 -4.83
N SER A 102 -14.26 1.75 -4.89
CA SER A 102 -15.16 2.87 -4.64
C SER A 102 -15.74 2.80 -3.22
N ASP A 103 -15.30 3.70 -2.35
CA ASP A 103 -15.83 3.88 -0.98
C ASP A 103 -16.75 5.11 -0.88
N VAL A 104 -17.83 5.14 -1.67
CA VAL A 104 -18.81 6.25 -1.65
C VAL A 104 -19.37 6.51 -0.24
N THR A 105 -19.48 5.44 0.57
CA THR A 105 -19.97 5.51 1.96
C THR A 105 -18.97 6.12 2.93
N LYS A 106 -17.70 6.26 2.52
CA LYS A 106 -16.57 6.73 3.34
C LYS A 106 -16.30 5.82 4.54
N LYS A 107 -16.86 4.62 4.55
CA LYS A 107 -16.79 3.70 5.68
C LYS A 107 -15.42 3.05 5.73
N ILE A 108 -14.88 2.66 4.59
CA ILE A 108 -13.57 2.02 4.50
C ILE A 108 -12.50 3.05 4.88
N ALA A 109 -12.52 4.25 4.30
CA ALA A 109 -11.61 5.33 4.65
C ALA A 109 -11.63 5.66 6.15
N ARG A 110 -12.82 5.69 6.77
CA ARG A 110 -12.98 5.90 8.22
C ARG A 110 -12.47 4.73 9.05
N ASP A 111 -12.78 3.49 8.67
CA ASP A 111 -12.29 2.30 9.37
C ASP A 111 -10.77 2.15 9.26
N TYR A 112 -10.17 2.63 8.18
CA TYR A 112 -8.72 2.70 8.02
C TYR A 112 -8.10 3.97 8.62
N GLY A 113 -8.92 4.90 9.15
CA GLY A 113 -8.47 6.11 9.85
C GLY A 113 -7.82 7.16 8.95
N VAL A 114 -8.20 7.19 7.67
CA VAL A 114 -7.62 8.11 6.67
C VAL A 114 -8.60 9.15 6.19
N LEU A 115 -9.89 9.05 6.55
CA LEU A 115 -10.89 10.06 6.19
C LEU A 115 -10.62 11.37 6.95
N ILE A 116 -10.63 12.48 6.22
CA ILE A 116 -10.64 13.83 6.79
C ILE A 116 -12.07 14.12 7.26
N GLU A 117 -12.24 14.29 8.57
CA GLU A 117 -13.57 14.45 9.21
C GLU A 117 -13.94 15.91 9.51
N ASP A 118 -13.03 16.86 9.26
CA ASP A 118 -13.26 18.30 9.44
C ASP A 118 -12.39 19.16 8.50
N GLY A 119 -12.72 20.45 8.39
CA GLY A 119 -11.96 21.42 7.61
C GLY A 119 -12.39 21.52 6.14
N GLU A 120 -11.54 22.13 5.31
CA GLU A 120 -11.86 22.42 3.90
C GLU A 120 -11.87 21.16 3.02
N ASP A 121 -11.12 20.13 3.41
CA ASP A 121 -11.00 18.84 2.70
C ASP A 121 -11.90 17.73 3.31
N GLU A 122 -12.91 18.11 4.11
CA GLU A 122 -13.82 17.15 4.75
C GLU A 122 -14.46 16.17 3.74
N GLY A 123 -14.43 14.88 4.07
CA GLY A 123 -15.02 13.81 3.26
C GLY A 123 -14.06 13.17 2.26
N VAL A 124 -12.82 13.65 2.20
CA VAL A 124 -11.74 13.14 1.34
C VAL A 124 -10.74 12.33 2.18
N PRO A 125 -10.17 11.22 1.70
CA PRO A 125 -9.13 10.51 2.43
C PRO A 125 -7.75 11.15 2.22
N PHE A 126 -6.92 11.16 3.26
CA PHE A 126 -5.48 11.35 3.14
C PHE A 126 -4.84 10.28 2.22
N ARG A 127 -3.58 10.49 1.84
CA ARG A 127 -2.78 9.51 1.07
C ARG A 127 -2.29 8.38 1.99
N GLY A 128 -3.23 7.61 2.52
CA GLY A 128 -2.96 6.46 3.37
C GLY A 128 -2.60 5.21 2.58
N LEU A 129 -1.63 4.43 3.06
CA LEU A 129 -1.22 3.15 2.49
C LEU A 129 -1.02 2.13 3.61
N PHE A 130 -1.47 0.92 3.37
CA PHE A 130 -1.49 -0.17 4.32
C PHE A 130 -0.87 -1.42 3.69
N ILE A 131 0.10 -2.02 4.38
CA ILE A 131 0.64 -3.33 4.02
C ILE A 131 0.04 -4.36 4.97
N ILE A 132 -0.72 -5.30 4.40
CA ILE A 132 -1.44 -6.36 5.10
C ILE A 132 -0.80 -7.69 4.70
N ASP A 133 -0.49 -8.55 5.67
CA ASP A 133 0.14 -9.85 5.40
C ASP A 133 -0.86 -10.90 4.89
N ASP A 134 -0.32 -12.07 4.53
CA ASP A 134 -1.04 -13.24 4.04
C ASP A 134 -2.09 -13.80 5.01
N LYS A 135 -2.01 -13.43 6.29
CA LYS A 135 -2.96 -13.80 7.36
C LYS A 135 -4.02 -12.71 7.60
N GLY A 136 -3.97 -11.60 6.85
CA GLY A 136 -4.87 -10.46 7.02
C GLY A 136 -4.49 -9.53 8.17
N THR A 137 -3.26 -9.64 8.70
CA THR A 137 -2.77 -8.78 9.78
C THR A 137 -2.10 -7.54 9.21
N LEU A 138 -2.44 -6.36 9.74
CA LEU A 138 -1.84 -5.11 9.31
C LEU A 138 -0.40 -4.99 9.83
N ARG A 139 0.55 -4.74 8.93
CA ARG A 139 1.99 -4.71 9.25
C ARG A 139 2.57 -3.30 9.21
N GLN A 140 2.06 -2.44 8.34
CA GLN A 140 2.61 -1.10 8.14
C GLN A 140 1.53 -0.12 7.69
N ILE A 141 1.68 1.14 8.11
CA ILE A 141 0.82 2.26 7.73
C ILE A 141 1.72 3.45 7.34
N THR A 142 1.53 3.99 6.14
CA THR A 142 2.07 5.30 5.72
C THR A 142 0.90 6.23 5.46
N ILE A 143 0.88 7.43 6.06
CA ILE A 143 -0.12 8.46 5.75
C ILE A 143 0.64 9.73 5.39
N ASN A 144 0.51 10.15 4.14
CA ASN A 144 1.00 11.44 3.68
C ASN A 144 -0.14 12.46 3.65
N ASP A 145 0.22 13.72 3.90
CA ASP A 145 -0.64 14.85 3.58
C ASP A 145 -0.89 14.95 2.06
N LEU A 146 -1.93 15.69 1.67
CA LEU A 146 -2.44 15.80 0.30
C LEU A 146 -1.39 16.21 -0.76
N PRO A 147 -0.43 17.13 -0.51
CA PRO A 147 0.46 17.60 -1.57
C PRO A 147 1.64 16.65 -1.87
N VAL A 148 1.88 15.61 -1.07
CA VAL A 148 3.10 14.77 -1.19
C VAL A 148 2.75 13.33 -1.58
N GLY A 149 3.12 12.95 -2.81
CA GLY A 149 2.98 11.57 -3.30
C GLY A 149 3.89 10.56 -2.59
N ARG A 150 3.50 9.29 -2.63
CA ARG A 150 4.23 8.15 -2.06
C ARG A 150 5.29 7.62 -3.02
N ASN A 151 6.22 6.83 -2.48
CA ASN A 151 7.29 6.19 -3.23
C ASN A 151 7.05 4.67 -3.36
N VAL A 152 6.85 4.18 -4.58
CA VAL A 152 6.62 2.75 -4.87
C VAL A 152 7.81 1.87 -4.47
N ASP A 153 9.05 2.36 -4.60
CA ASP A 153 10.25 1.60 -4.23
C ASP A 153 10.29 1.30 -2.73
N GLU A 154 9.87 2.25 -1.90
CA GLU A 154 9.80 2.03 -0.45
C GLU A 154 8.74 0.99 -0.10
N ILE A 155 7.61 0.98 -0.82
CA ILE A 155 6.55 -0.01 -0.57
C ILE A 155 7.01 -1.41 -0.97
N LEU A 156 7.68 -1.57 -2.11
CA LEU A 156 8.28 -2.84 -2.52
C LEU A 156 9.31 -3.31 -1.49
N ARG A 157 10.20 -2.42 -1.04
CA ARG A 157 11.22 -2.73 -0.03
C ARG A 157 10.57 -3.20 1.27
N LEU A 158 9.50 -2.56 1.71
CA LEU A 158 8.77 -2.94 2.93
C LEU A 158 8.07 -4.29 2.78
N VAL A 159 7.41 -4.57 1.65
CA VAL A 159 6.81 -5.89 1.36
C VAL A 159 7.87 -6.99 1.43
N GLN A 160 9.01 -6.80 0.74
CA GLN A 160 10.12 -7.74 0.76
C GLN A 160 10.69 -7.93 2.16
N ALA A 161 10.82 -6.85 2.94
CA ALA A 161 11.32 -6.92 4.32
C ALA A 161 10.38 -7.74 5.21
N PHE A 162 9.06 -7.51 5.12
CA PHE A 162 8.07 -8.26 5.89
C PHE A 162 8.04 -9.74 5.51
N GLN A 163 8.15 -10.06 4.22
CA GLN A 163 8.22 -11.45 3.77
C GLN A 163 9.49 -12.14 4.26
N TYR A 164 10.64 -11.45 4.20
CA TYR A 164 11.90 -12.00 4.71
C TYR A 164 11.80 -12.35 6.20
N THR A 165 11.29 -11.44 7.03
CA THR A 165 11.14 -11.72 8.48
C THR A 165 10.12 -12.81 8.77
N ASP A 166 9.04 -12.91 7.98
CA ASP A 166 8.04 -13.97 8.14
C ASP A 166 8.59 -15.36 7.75
N GLU A 167 9.49 -15.44 6.77
CA GLU A 167 10.14 -16.69 6.34
C GLU A 167 11.32 -17.11 7.23
N HIS A 168 12.17 -16.16 7.63
CA HIS A 168 13.46 -16.46 8.27
C HIS A 168 13.47 -16.24 9.79
N GLY A 169 12.51 -15.48 10.33
CA GLY A 169 12.46 -15.14 11.76
C GLY A 169 13.55 -14.16 12.22
N GLU A 170 14.36 -13.62 11.30
CA GLU A 170 15.31 -12.54 11.53
C GLU A 170 14.63 -11.17 11.39
N VAL A 171 15.34 -10.11 11.76
CA VAL A 171 14.87 -8.72 11.60
C VAL A 171 15.71 -7.96 10.58
N CYS A 172 15.03 -7.10 9.82
CA CYS A 172 15.64 -6.23 8.82
C CYS A 172 16.09 -4.90 9.46
N PRO A 173 17.37 -4.51 9.37
CA PRO A 173 17.86 -3.23 9.87
C PRO A 173 17.37 -2.03 9.06
N ALA A 174 17.69 -0.82 9.53
CA ALA A 174 17.35 0.43 8.84
C ALA A 174 17.93 0.47 7.41
N GLY A 175 17.09 0.78 6.44
CA GLY A 175 17.48 0.85 5.02
C GLY A 175 17.75 -0.51 4.37
N TRP A 176 17.37 -1.63 5.02
CA TRP A 176 17.54 -2.97 4.45
C TRP A 176 16.88 -3.10 3.07
N THR A 177 17.59 -3.72 2.14
CA THR A 177 17.16 -4.12 0.81
C THR A 177 17.47 -5.60 0.58
N PRO A 178 16.82 -6.28 -0.38
CA PRO A 178 17.11 -7.69 -0.66
C PRO A 178 18.59 -7.97 -0.87
N GLY A 179 19.11 -8.97 -0.14
CA GLY A 179 20.53 -9.36 -0.15
C GLY A 179 21.42 -8.59 0.83
N ALA A 180 20.91 -7.57 1.54
CA ALA A 180 21.65 -6.91 2.61
C ALA A 180 21.61 -7.72 3.91
N ASP A 181 22.60 -7.47 4.78
CA ASP A 181 22.71 -8.15 6.08
C ASP A 181 21.48 -7.93 6.95
N THR A 182 21.07 -9.00 7.63
CA THR A 182 19.98 -9.05 8.60
C THR A 182 20.51 -9.33 10.00
N MET A 183 19.62 -9.33 10.98
CA MET A 183 20.00 -9.49 12.39
C MET A 183 19.10 -10.51 13.08
N VAL A 184 19.71 -11.44 13.81
CA VAL A 184 18.98 -12.33 14.72
C VAL A 184 18.54 -11.53 15.94
N ALA A 185 17.25 -11.57 16.27
CA ALA A 185 16.62 -10.76 17.30
C ALA A 185 16.89 -11.26 18.73
N ASN A 186 18.15 -11.40 19.13
CA ASN A 186 18.53 -11.65 20.53
C ASN A 186 19.88 -11.00 20.90
N PRO A 187 20.15 -10.72 22.19
CA PRO A 187 21.33 -9.96 22.61
C PRO A 187 22.69 -10.61 22.31
N LYS A 188 22.73 -11.94 22.10
CA LYS A 188 23.97 -12.67 21.86
C LYS A 188 24.30 -12.67 20.38
N ASP A 189 23.36 -13.13 19.55
CA ASP A 189 23.59 -13.40 18.14
C ASP A 189 23.51 -12.12 17.29
N SER A 190 22.81 -11.07 17.75
CA SER A 190 22.82 -9.76 17.11
C SER A 190 24.20 -9.10 17.04
N LYS A 191 25.15 -9.51 17.90
CA LYS A 191 26.51 -8.95 17.91
C LYS A 191 27.26 -9.19 16.60
N ALA A 192 27.00 -10.31 15.92
CA ALA A 192 27.63 -10.61 14.64
C ALA A 192 27.28 -9.54 13.58
N TYR A 193 26.01 -9.12 13.54
CA TYR A 193 25.57 -8.02 12.68
C TYR A 193 26.26 -6.71 13.06
N PHE A 194 26.29 -6.34 14.35
CA PHE A 194 26.88 -5.08 14.79
C PHE A 194 28.39 -4.98 14.57
N GLU A 195 29.12 -6.09 14.76
CA GLU A 195 30.55 -6.16 14.46
C GLU A 195 30.84 -5.90 12.98
N GLU A 196 30.04 -6.48 12.08
CA GLU A 196 30.19 -6.27 10.65
C GLU A 196 29.78 -4.85 10.23
N ALA A 197 28.68 -4.33 10.78
CA ALA A 197 28.22 -2.97 10.53
C ALA A 197 29.25 -1.91 10.99
N ASP A 198 29.94 -2.13 12.11
CA ASP A 198 30.99 -1.22 12.60
C ASP A 198 32.23 -1.22 11.69
N LYS A 199 32.64 -2.38 11.18
CA LYS A 199 33.74 -2.48 10.20
C LYS A 199 33.41 -1.69 8.92
N LYS A 200 32.20 -1.87 8.38
CA LYS A 200 31.74 -1.15 7.17
C LYS A 200 31.74 0.37 7.39
N ARG A 201 31.33 0.84 8.57
CA ARG A 201 31.34 2.28 8.90
C ARG A 201 32.74 2.88 8.97
N LYS A 202 33.72 2.14 9.47
CA LYS A 202 35.12 2.61 9.58
C LYS A 202 35.87 2.57 8.26
N ALA A 203 35.35 1.85 7.25
CA ALA A 203 35.94 1.77 5.92
C ALA A 203 35.54 2.93 4.99
N HIS A 204 34.59 3.78 5.42
CA HIS A 204 34.13 4.98 4.72
C HIS A 204 34.57 6.23 5.49
#